data_AF-A0A4R1RG79-F1
#
_entry.id   AF-A0A4R1RG79-F1
#
_cell.length_a   1.000
_cell.length_b   1.000
_cell.length_c   1.000
_cell.angle_alpha   90.00
_cell.angle_beta   90.00
_cell.angle_gamma   90.00
#
_symmetry.space_group_name_H-M   'P 1'
#
loop_
_entity.id
_entity.type
_entity.pdbx_description
1 polymer ?
#
loop_
_entity_poly.entity_id
_entity_poly.type
_entity_poly.pdbx_seq_one_letter_code
_entity_poly.pdbx_strand_id
1 'polypeptide(L)'
;MVVINETLNDYYVYVVSNCNRTEVCIYASNNLRNKLIKCYFDNLRCGLDCYQLVYYENFGKEEEDAMVRAKTLENMSFDEICKLIKRTNPECKTISDEIFSD
;
A
#
# COMPACT_ATOMS: atom_id res chain seq x y z
N MET A 1 12.13 9.95 3.48
CA MET A 1 12.59 8.74 4.16
C MET A 1 11.50 8.32 5.15
N VAL A 2 10.74 7.30 4.79
CA VAL A 2 9.68 6.72 5.63
C VAL A 2 10.06 5.27 5.81
N VAL A 3 10.69 4.97 6.95
CA VAL A 3 11.09 3.61 7.29
C VAL A 3 9.85 2.87 7.78
N ILE A 4 9.40 1.84 7.04
CA ILE A 4 8.34 0.95 7.49
C ILE A 4 8.96 -0.05 8.47
N ASN A 5 8.94 0.29 9.76
CA ASN A 5 9.30 -0.63 10.83
C ASN A 5 8.15 -1.62 11.07
N GLU A 6 8.14 -2.73 10.33
CA GLU A 6 7.13 -3.78 10.57
C GLU A 6 7.43 -4.56 11.85
N THR A 7 6.47 -4.55 12.78
CA THR A 7 6.44 -5.47 13.93
C THR A 7 5.73 -6.78 13.55
N LEU A 8 6.24 -7.91 14.07
CA LEU A 8 5.69 -9.24 13.78
C LEU A 8 4.20 -9.29 14.19
N ASN A 9 3.31 -9.56 13.24
CA ASN A 9 1.83 -9.62 13.36
C ASN A 9 1.05 -8.29 13.32
N ASP A 10 1.68 -7.18 12.95
CA ASP A 10 0.93 -5.95 12.74
C ASP A 10 0.12 -6.00 11.45
N TYR A 11 -1.13 -5.54 11.48
CA TYR A 11 -2.03 -5.41 10.35
C TYR A 11 -1.91 -4.03 9.75
N TYR A 12 -1.85 -4.00 8.42
CA TYR A 12 -1.75 -2.77 7.64
C TYR A 12 -2.90 -2.69 6.67
N VAL A 13 -3.40 -1.47 6.46
CA VAL A 13 -4.24 -1.13 5.31
C VAL A 13 -3.40 -0.35 4.34
N TYR A 14 -3.37 -0.75 3.08
CA TYR A 14 -2.52 -0.10 2.09
C TYR A 14 -3.19 -0.01 0.73
N VAL A 15 -2.82 1.05 0.02
CA VAL A 15 -3.25 1.30 -1.35
C VAL A 15 -2.04 1.17 -2.26
N VAL A 16 -2.20 0.32 -3.26
CA VAL A 16 -1.27 0.24 -4.38
C VAL A 16 -1.95 0.77 -5.63
N SER A 17 -1.15 1.28 -6.54
CA SER A 17 -1.65 1.79 -7.82
C SER A 17 -0.77 1.30 -8.95
N ASN A 18 -1.38 1.07 -10.12
CA ASN A 18 -0.64 0.70 -11.33
C ASN A 18 0.36 1.82 -11.72
N CYS A 19 1.29 1.49 -12.63
CA CYS A 19 2.30 2.44 -13.12
C CYS A 19 1.70 3.75 -13.65
N ASN A 20 0.51 3.65 -14.27
CA ASN A 20 -0.17 4.78 -14.91
C ASN A 20 -0.99 5.63 -13.93
N ARG A 21 -1.08 5.23 -12.65
CA ARG A 21 -1.90 5.90 -11.63
C ARG A 21 -3.39 6.04 -11.97
N THR A 22 -3.90 5.15 -12.81
CA THR A 22 -5.31 5.14 -13.24
C THR A 22 -6.18 4.20 -12.43
N GLU A 23 -5.55 3.22 -11.78
CA GLU A 23 -6.23 2.20 -10.98
C GLU A 23 -5.58 2.11 -9.60
N VAL A 24 -6.40 1.84 -8.60
CA VAL A 24 -5.98 1.63 -7.22
C VAL A 24 -6.57 0.32 -6.70
N CYS A 25 -5.77 -0.41 -5.93
CA CYS A 25 -6.23 -1.58 -5.19
C CYS A 25 -5.97 -1.36 -3.71
N ILE A 26 -6.92 -1.79 -2.88
CA ILE A 26 -6.88 -1.65 -1.42
C ILE A 26 -6.71 -3.05 -0.83
N TYR A 27 -5.89 -3.15 0.22
CA TYR A 27 -5.68 -4.39 0.93
C TYR A 27 -5.59 -4.14 2.43
N ALA A 28 -6.07 -5.11 3.23
CA ALA A 28 -5.76 -5.23 4.66
C ALA A 28 -4.94 -6.52 4.86
N SER A 29 -3.77 -6.45 5.46
CA SER A 29 -2.95 -7.64 5.73
C SER A 29 -1.83 -7.39 6.71
N ASN A 30 -1.43 -8.43 7.43
CA ASN A 30 -0.21 -8.48 8.24
C ASN A 30 1.05 -8.94 7.48
N ASN A 31 0.94 -9.09 6.16
CA ASN A 31 2.01 -9.57 5.29
C ASN A 31 2.40 -8.53 4.21
N LEU A 32 2.32 -7.23 4.57
CA LEU A 32 2.58 -6.12 3.65
C LEU A 32 3.95 -6.26 2.98
N ARG A 33 5.03 -6.44 3.73
CA ARG A 33 6.39 -6.68 3.18
C ARG A 33 6.46 -7.87 2.24
N ASN A 34 5.88 -9.02 2.59
CA ASN A 34 5.91 -10.22 1.72
C ASN A 34 5.22 -9.95 0.38
N LYS A 35 4.10 -9.22 0.39
CA LYS A 35 3.40 -8.83 -0.83
C LYS A 35 4.19 -7.82 -1.66
N LEU A 36 4.82 -6.83 -1.02
CA LEU A 36 5.64 -5.84 -1.73
C LEU A 36 6.89 -6.46 -2.33
N ILE A 37 7.56 -7.37 -1.61
CA ILE A 37 8.68 -8.18 -2.11
C ILE A 37 8.25 -8.98 -3.33
N LYS A 38 7.12 -9.70 -3.24
CA LYS A 38 6.60 -10.48 -4.35
C LYS A 38 6.28 -9.60 -5.56
N CYS A 39 5.57 -8.49 -5.36
CA CYS A 39 5.29 -7.53 -6.43
C CYS A 39 6.57 -6.98 -7.07
N TYR A 40 7.59 -6.63 -6.28
CA TYR A 40 8.87 -6.16 -6.79
C TYR A 40 9.57 -7.20 -7.68
N PHE A 41 9.66 -8.45 -7.21
CA PHE A 41 10.28 -9.53 -7.98
C PHE A 41 9.46 -9.92 -9.22
N ASP A 42 8.13 -9.93 -9.12
CA ASP A 42 7.25 -10.21 -10.26
C ASP A 42 7.35 -9.10 -11.31
N ASN A 43 7.48 -7.82 -10.89
CA ASN A 43 7.73 -6.70 -11.80
C ASN A 43 9.07 -6.82 -12.53
N LEU A 44 10.14 -7.18 -11.81
CA LEU A 44 11.46 -7.41 -12.41
C LEU A 44 11.47 -8.56 -13.42
N ARG A 45 10.64 -9.60 -13.19
CA ARG A 45 10.60 -10.80 -14.03
C ARG A 45 9.64 -10.71 -15.21
N CYS A 46 8.51 -10.05 -15.04
CA CYS A 46 7.38 -10.15 -15.97
C CYS A 46 7.02 -8.83 -16.65
N GLY A 47 7.56 -7.67 -16.21
CA GLY A 47 7.31 -6.37 -16.84
C GLY A 47 5.83 -5.95 -16.88
N LEU A 48 4.97 -6.59 -16.07
CA LEU A 48 3.52 -6.46 -16.11
C LEU A 48 3.02 -5.77 -14.82
N ASP A 49 2.28 -4.69 -15.00
CA ASP A 49 1.45 -3.97 -14.02
C ASP A 49 2.05 -3.82 -12.61
N CYS A 50 3.03 -2.94 -12.50
CA CYS A 50 3.65 -2.62 -11.23
C CYS A 50 2.67 -1.90 -10.32
N TYR A 51 2.09 -2.65 -9.39
CA TYR A 51 1.38 -2.10 -8.25
C TYR A 51 2.39 -1.48 -7.29
N GLN A 52 2.50 -0.16 -7.37
CA GLN A 52 3.37 0.68 -6.55
C GLN A 52 2.62 1.12 -5.30
N LEU A 53 3.22 0.94 -4.12
CA LEU A 53 2.65 1.39 -2.85
C LEU A 53 2.59 2.91 -2.82
N VAL A 54 1.40 3.48 -2.61
CA VAL A 54 1.19 4.95 -2.57
C VAL A 54 0.61 5.43 -1.24
N TYR A 55 0.13 4.52 -0.39
CA TYR A 55 -0.45 4.82 0.91
C TYR A 55 -0.43 3.59 1.81
N TYR A 56 -0.23 3.79 3.12
CA TYR A 56 -0.43 2.75 4.13
C TYR A 56 -0.81 3.34 5.50
N GLU A 57 -1.57 2.57 6.28
CA GLU A 57 -1.94 2.81 7.68
C GLU A 57 -1.56 1.55 8.49
N ASN A 58 -0.98 1.72 9.69
CA ASN A 58 -0.68 0.63 10.61
C ASN A 58 -1.77 0.57 11.70
N PHE A 59 -2.36 -0.61 11.90
CA PHE A 59 -3.39 -0.91 12.91
C PHE A 59 -2.89 -1.76 14.08
N GLY A 60 -1.57 -2.05 14.14
CA GLY A 60 -1.01 -2.92 15.16
C GLY A 60 -1.66 -4.30 15.11
N LYS A 61 -2.07 -4.84 16.25
CA LYS A 61 -2.68 -6.19 16.34
C LYS A 61 -4.19 -6.21 16.05
N GLU A 62 -4.79 -5.07 15.73
CA GLU A 62 -6.23 -4.93 15.54
C GLU A 62 -6.64 -5.28 14.09
N GLU A 63 -6.77 -6.59 13.80
CA GLU A 63 -7.18 -7.09 12.49
C GLU A 63 -8.54 -6.53 12.04
N GLU A 64 -9.53 -6.53 12.94
CA GLU A 64 -10.90 -6.11 12.63
C GLU A 64 -10.94 -4.65 12.18
N ASP A 65 -10.22 -3.77 12.87
CA ASP A 65 -10.13 -2.35 12.53
C ASP A 65 -9.49 -2.15 11.15
N ALA A 66 -8.43 -2.89 10.85
CA ALA A 66 -7.80 -2.86 9.53
C ALA A 66 -8.78 -3.33 8.44
N MET A 67 -9.54 -4.40 8.67
CA MET A 67 -10.53 -4.89 7.72
C MET A 67 -11.70 -3.92 7.51
N VAL A 68 -12.20 -3.31 8.58
CA VAL A 68 -13.26 -2.29 8.52
C VAL A 68 -12.77 -1.07 7.74
N ARG A 69 -11.53 -0.64 7.99
CA ARG A 69 -10.92 0.47 7.28
C ARG A 69 -10.78 0.18 5.79
N ALA A 70 -10.28 -1.01 5.42
CA ALA A 70 -10.16 -1.41 4.03
C ALA A 70 -11.52 -1.40 3.31
N LYS A 71 -12.56 -1.98 3.91
CA LYS A 71 -13.94 -1.91 3.37
C LYS A 71 -14.44 -0.47 3.24
N THR A 72 -14.08 0.39 4.19
CA THR A 72 -14.45 1.81 4.13
C THR A 72 -13.79 2.50 2.94
N LEU A 73 -12.50 2.21 2.69
CA LEU A 73 -11.77 2.73 1.54
C LEU A 73 -12.32 2.17 0.21
N GLU A 74 -12.70 0.89 0.17
CA GLU A 74 -13.27 0.27 -1.04
C GLU A 74 -14.60 0.91 -1.47
N ASN A 75 -15.34 1.48 -0.53
CA ASN A 75 -16.57 2.22 -0.80
C ASN A 75 -16.35 3.70 -1.16
N MET A 76 -15.11 4.20 -1.09
CA MET A 76 -14.79 5.58 -1.51
C MET A 76 -14.67 5.67 -3.03
N SER A 77 -15.01 6.83 -3.56
CA SER A 77 -14.71 7.16 -4.95
C SER A 77 -13.20 7.28 -5.18
N PHE A 78 -12.76 7.05 -6.42
CA PHE A 78 -11.37 7.23 -6.81
C PHE A 78 -10.83 8.62 -6.43
N ASP A 79 -11.64 9.68 -6.61
CA ASP A 79 -11.28 11.06 -6.23
C ASP A 79 -11.04 11.23 -4.73
N GLU A 80 -11.85 10.57 -3.88
CA GLU A 80 -11.67 10.59 -2.42
C GLU A 80 -10.38 9.86 -2.01
N ILE A 81 -10.10 8.71 -2.64
CA ILE A 81 -8.84 7.98 -2.42
C ILE A 81 -7.65 8.83 -2.87
N CYS A 82 -7.72 9.49 -4.03
CA CYS A 82 -6.67 10.40 -4.48
C CYS A 82 -6.46 11.57 -3.52
N LYS A 83 -7.53 12.14 -2.96
CA LYS A 83 -7.41 13.20 -1.93
C LYS A 83 -6.76 12.68 -0.66
N LEU A 84 -7.11 11.46 -0.22
CA LEU A 84 -6.51 10.81 0.94
C LEU A 84 -5.01 10.57 0.74
N ILE A 85 -4.63 10.01 -0.42
CA ILE A 85 -3.23 9.81 -0.79
C ILE A 85 -2.51 11.15 -0.82
N LYS A 86 -3.05 12.17 -1.51
CA LYS A 86 -2.40 13.48 -1.61
C LYS A 86 -2.22 14.21 -0.27
N ARG A 87 -3.03 13.91 0.74
CA ARG A 87 -2.85 14.46 2.10
C ARG A 87 -1.60 13.91 2.79
N THR A 88 -1.23 12.67 2.51
CA THR A 88 -0.12 11.97 3.18
C THR A 88 1.11 11.82 2.29
N ASN A 89 0.91 11.79 0.97
CA ASN A 89 1.89 11.65 -0.09
C ASN A 89 1.52 12.59 -1.25
N PRO A 90 1.73 13.92 -1.10
CA PRO A 90 1.29 14.93 -2.07
C PRO A 90 1.87 14.76 -3.47
N GLU A 91 3.08 14.20 -3.56
CA GLU A 91 3.79 13.95 -4.80
C GLU A 91 3.46 12.57 -5.42
N CYS A 92 2.56 11.79 -4.80
CA CYS A 92 2.19 10.44 -5.21
C CYS A 92 3.41 9.54 -5.49
N LYS A 93 4.48 9.73 -4.70
CA LYS A 93 5.72 8.97 -4.81
C LYS A 93 5.47 7.53 -4.40
N THR A 94 6.20 6.62 -5.02
CA THR A 94 6.19 5.22 -4.57
C THR A 94 6.83 5.16 -3.19
N ILE A 95 6.07 4.69 -2.20
CA ILE A 95 6.50 4.61 -0.80
C ILE A 95 7.39 3.36 -0.58
N SER A 96 7.26 2.35 -1.45
CA SER A 96 7.99 1.08 -1.33
C SER A 96 9.46 1.14 -1.76
N ASP A 97 9.97 2.27 -2.23
CA ASP A 97 11.34 2.36 -2.78
C ASP A 97 12.44 2.15 -1.71
N GLU A 98 12.11 2.28 -0.42
CA GLU A 98 13.07 2.08 0.69
C GLU A 98 12.94 0.71 1.40
N ILE A 99 12.05 -0.20 0.97
CA ILE A 99 11.93 -1.56 1.56
C ILE A 99 13.13 -2.45 1.22
N PHE A 100 13.85 -2.10 0.15
CA PHE A 100 14.91 -2.92 -0.45
C PHE A 100 16.30 -2.29 -0.33
N SER A 101 16.43 -1.15 0.36
CA SER A 101 17.73 -0.52 0.63
C SER A 101 18.28 -1.01 1.97
N ASP A 102 18.74 -2.27 1.98
CA ASP A 102 19.76 -2.80 2.89
C ASP A 102 20.88 -3.41 2.04
#